data_AF-A0A382V227-F1
#
_entry.id   AF-A0A382V227-F1
#
_cell.length_a   1.000
_cell.length_b   1.000
_cell.length_c   1.000
_cell.angle_alpha   90.00
_cell.angle_beta   90.00
_cell.angle_gamma   90.00
#
_symmetry.space_group_name_H-M   'P 1'
#
loop_
_entity.id
_entity.type
_entity.pdbx_description
1 polymer ?
#
loop_
_entity_poly.entity_id
_entity_poly.type
_entity_poly.pdbx_seq_one_letter_code
_entity_poly.pdbx_strand_id
1 'polypeptide(L)' 'MVIVVFEFHVNKNREKDYFLEVEKLQTELQNAEGFIGVERFESNNTKGYYVSISSWKDDESVNKWHKNS' A
#
# COMPACT_ATOMS: atom_id res chain seq x y z
N MET A 1 0.04 -15.68 8.51
CA MET A 1 -0.70 -14.65 7.75
C MET A 1 -0.63 -13.36 8.53
N VAL A 2 -0.27 -12.28 7.85
CA VAL A 2 -0.05 -10.95 8.44
C VAL A 2 -0.77 -9.93 7.58
N ILE A 3 -1.37 -8.93 8.23
CA ILE A 3 -2.02 -7.81 7.54
C ILE A 3 -1.27 -6.53 7.92
N VAL A 4 -0.79 -5.82 6.90
CA VAL A 4 -0.15 -4.50 7.07
C VAL A 4 -1.16 -3.44 6.65
N VAL A 5 -1.47 -2.54 7.57
CA VAL A 5 -2.40 -1.43 7.38
C VAL A 5 -1.65 -0.12 7.57
N PHE A 6 -1.79 0.81 6.63
CA PHE A 6 -1.32 2.17 6.81
C PHE A 6 -2.31 3.18 6.23
N GLU A 7 -2.46 4.30 6.94
CA GLU A 7 -3.27 5.45 6.53
C GLU A 7 -2.35 6.57 6.07
N PHE A 8 -2.77 7.30 5.04
CA PHE A 8 -2.06 8.47 4.54
C PHE A 8 -3.04 9.45 3.90
N HIS A 9 -2.61 10.70 3.77
CA HIS A 9 -3.36 11.74 3.07
C HIS A 9 -2.56 12.25 1.87
N VAL A 10 -3.26 12.49 0.77
CA VAL A 10 -2.69 13.08 -0.43
C VAL A 10 -2.88 14.59 -0.37
N ASN A 11 -1.80 15.34 -0.55
CA ASN A 11 -1.86 16.79 -0.61
C ASN A 11 -2.70 17.23 -1.82
N LYS A 12 -3.43 18.34 -1.68
CA LYS A 12 -4.24 18.91 -2.76
C LYS A 12 -3.40 19.11 -4.03
N ASN A 13 -3.96 18.77 -5.19
CA ASN A 13 -3.32 18.87 -6.51
C ASN A 13 -2.14 17.91 -6.73
N ARG A 14 -1.96 16.90 -5.88
CA ARG A 14 -0.96 15.83 -6.04
C ARG A 14 -1.59 14.48 -6.34
N GLU A 15 -2.89 14.44 -6.61
CA GLU A 15 -3.65 13.19 -6.81
C GLU A 15 -3.08 12.39 -7.98
N LYS A 16 -2.78 13.07 -9.09
CA LYS A 16 -2.20 12.44 -10.28
C LYS A 16 -0.81 11.85 -10.02
N ASP A 17 0.06 12.62 -9.38
CA ASP A 17 1.41 12.17 -9.01
C ASP A 17 1.32 10.97 -8.06
N TYR A 18 0.40 11.05 -7.09
CA TYR A 18 0.15 9.98 -6.15
C TYR A 18 -0.30 8.68 -6.84
N PHE A 19 -1.28 8.74 -7.76
CA PHE A 19 -1.76 7.54 -8.46
C PHE A 19 -0.68 6.91 -9.36
N LEU A 20 0.27 7.69 -9.89
CA LEU A 20 1.43 7.15 -10.59
C LEU A 20 2.36 6.38 -9.66
N GLU A 21 2.62 6.90 -8.45
CA GLU A 21 3.45 6.20 -7.45
C GLU A 21 2.74 4.94 -6.92
N VAL A 22 1.40 4.96 -6.85
CA VAL A 22 0.59 3.80 -6.50
C VAL A 22 0.78 2.64 -7.46
N GLU A 23 0.74 2.90 -8.78
CA GLU A 23 0.88 1.85 -9.79
C GLU A 23 2.26 1.18 -9.70
N LYS A 24 3.29 1.97 -9.44
CA LYS A 24 4.66 1.45 -9.21
C LYS A 24 4.71 0.58 -7.96
N LEU A 25 4.21 1.10 -6.83
CA LEU A 25 4.21 0.37 -5.56
C LEU A 25 3.44 -0.95 -5.66
N GLN A 26 2.29 -0.96 -6.36
CA GLN A 26 1.51 -2.17 -6.58
C GLN A 26 2.30 -3.20 -7.41
N THR A 27 3.03 -2.75 -8.43
CA THR A 27 3.88 -3.62 -9.27
C THR A 27 5.04 -4.20 -8.45
N GLU A 28 5.68 -3.41 -7.60
CA GLU A 28 6.75 -3.88 -6.71
C GLU A 28 6.23 -4.91 -5.69
N LEU A 29 5.08 -4.63 -5.06
CA LEU A 29 4.43 -5.54 -4.12
C LEU A 29 4.05 -6.87 -4.75
N GLN A 30 3.53 -6.87 -5.98
CA GLN A 30 3.17 -8.11 -6.69
C GLN A 30 4.35 -9.05 -6.93
N ASN A 31 5.57 -8.52 -6.97
CA ASN A 31 6.79 -9.30 -7.13
C ASN A 31 7.46 -9.65 -5.78
N ALA A 32 6.95 -9.14 -4.66
CA ALA A 32 7.52 -9.40 -3.35
C ALA A 32 7.20 -10.82 -2.86
N GLU A 33 8.20 -11.50 -2.31
CA GLU A 33 8.04 -12.83 -1.75
C GLU A 33 6.97 -12.82 -0.64
N GLY A 34 6.00 -13.73 -0.74
CA GLY A 34 4.96 -13.89 0.28
C GLY A 34 3.86 -12.83 0.28
N PHE A 35 3.85 -11.90 -0.68
CA PHE A 35 2.73 -11.00 -0.90
C PHE A 35 1.51 -11.78 -1.42
N ILE A 36 0.32 -11.47 -0.87
CA ILE A 36 -0.94 -12.12 -1.25
C ILE A 36 -1.84 -11.15 -2.03
N GLY A 37 -1.92 -9.89 -1.58
CA GLY A 37 -2.77 -8.89 -2.22
C GLY A 37 -2.80 -7.56 -1.47
N VAL A 38 -3.27 -6.51 -2.14
CA VAL A 38 -3.47 -5.19 -1.56
C VAL A 38 -4.77 -4.58 -2.06
N GLU A 39 -5.49 -3.94 -1.14
CA GLU A 39 -6.68 -3.15 -1.43
C GLU A 39 -6.49 -1.75 -0.86
N ARG A 40 -7.11 -0.75 -1.50
CA ARG A 40 -7.08 0.64 -1.05
C ARG A 40 -8.46 1.25 -1.06
N PHE A 41 -8.76 1.98 0.00
CA PHE A 41 -10.02 2.67 0.21
C PHE A 41 -9.78 4.15 0.45
N GLU A 42 -10.64 5.00 -0.08
CA GLU A 42 -10.69 6.41 0.29
C GLU A 42 -11.69 6.60 1.44
N SER A 43 -11.38 7.47 2.40
CA SER A 43 -12.29 7.86 3.46
C SER A 43 -13.54 8.54 2.87
N ASN A 44 -14.71 8.08 3.32
CA ASN A 44 -15.98 8.73 3.01
C ASN A 44 -16.17 10.06 3.77
N ASN A 45 -15.50 10.22 4.92
CA ASN A 45 -15.65 11.40 5.78
C ASN A 45 -14.66 12.52 5.42
N THR A 46 -13.50 12.16 4.85
CA THR A 46 -12.42 13.12 4.57
C THR A 46 -11.76 12.81 3.24
N LYS A 47 -12.13 13.56 2.20
CA LYS A 47 -11.58 13.39 0.85
C LYS A 47 -10.05 13.56 0.84
N GLY A 48 -9.38 12.69 0.07
CA GLY A 48 -7.93 12.63 0.00
C GLY A 48 -7.25 11.85 1.14
N TYR A 49 -8.00 11.32 2.12
CA TYR A 49 -7.49 10.34 3.08
C TYR A 49 -7.74 8.94 2.57
N TYR A 50 -6.73 8.08 2.71
CA TYR A 50 -6.78 6.73 2.20
C TYR A 50 -6.22 5.75 3.21
N VAL A 51 -6.72 4.52 3.17
CA VAL A 51 -6.14 3.37 3.87
C VAL A 51 -5.75 2.31 2.86
N SER A 52 -4.53 1.80 2.98
CA SER A 52 -4.04 0.66 2.22
C SER A 52 -3.97 -0.55 3.14
N ILE A 53 -4.53 -1.67 2.69
CA ILE A 53 -4.58 -2.92 3.44
C ILE A 53 -3.90 -3.99 2.58
N SER A 54 -2.78 -4.53 3.05
CA SER A 54 -2.05 -5.59 2.35
C SER A 54 -1.98 -6.85 3.18
N SER A 55 -2.12 -7.99 2.49
CA SER A 55 -2.10 -9.32 3.08
C SER A 55 -0.82 -10.05 2.69
N TRP A 56 -0.21 -10.70 3.67
CA TRP A 56 1.08 -11.37 3.54
C TRP A 56 1.04 -12.76 4.17
N LYS A 57 1.89 -13.65 3.65
CA LYS A 57 2.01 -15.03 4.13
C LYS A 57 2.44 -15.07 5.60
N ASP A 58 3.45 -14.30 5.98
CA ASP A 58 4.08 -14.29 7.31
C ASP A 58 4.87 -13.00 7.56
N ASP A 59 5.35 -12.82 8.80
CA ASP A 59 6.12 -11.64 9.22
C ASP A 59 7.49 -11.56 8.54
N GLU A 60 8.07 -12.69 8.16
CA GLU A 60 9.36 -12.72 7.47
C GLU A 60 9.25 -12.07 6.08
N SER A 61 8.17 -12.38 5.35
CA SER A 61 7.83 -11.78 4.06
C SER A 61 7.72 -10.25 4.16
N VAL A 62 7.01 -9.76 5.18
CA VAL A 62 6.87 -8.31 5.45
C VAL A 62 8.23 -7.67 5.77
N ASN A 63 9.03 -8.31 6.62
CA ASN A 63 10.35 -7.80 6.99
C ASN A 63 11.33 -7.76 5.81
N LYS A 64 11.26 -8.73 4.89
CA LYS A 64 12.07 -8.73 3.66
C LYS A 64 11.67 -7.57 2.74
N TRP A 65 10.37 -7.37 2.54
CA TRP A 65 9.87 -6.23 1.76
C TRP A 65 10.31 -4.90 2.37
N HIS A 66 10.08 -4.67 3.66
CA HIS A 66 10.41 -3.42 4.33
C HIS A 66 11.92 -3.08 4.31
N LYS A 67 12.81 -4.06 4.19
CA LYS A 67 14.26 -3.81 4.07
C LYS A 67 14.69 -3.37 2.67
N ASN A 68 13.88 -3.70 1.66
CA ASN A 68 14.19 -3.45 0.25
C ASN A 68 13.39 -2.28 -0.35
N SER A 69 12.38 -1.79 0.37
CA SER A 69 11.62 -0.55 0.10
C SER A 69 12.31 0.68 0.68
#